data_AF-A0A9N8H896-F1
#
_entry.id   AF-A0A9N8H896-F1
#
_cell.length_a   1.000
_cell.length_b   1.000
_cell.length_c   1.000
_cell.angle_alpha   90.00
_cell.angle_beta   90.00
_cell.angle_gamma   90.00
#
_symmetry.space_group_name_H-M   'P 1'
#
loop_
_entity.id
_entity.type
_entity.pdbx_description
1 polymer ?
#
loop_
_entity_poly.entity_id
_entity_poly.type
_entity_poly.pdbx_seq_one_letter_code
_entity_poly.pdbx_strand_id
1 'polypeptide(L)'
;MALNGYVFCITGELSMRREEFLSILENAGAETKSSISSKVTHLICSDTSNQKYAKAISLGIPIISELATMAILSSGGAQKKRSSEQAMGYAAEVSNKKMPPAGVGVLFDMTADSNNNNSSGNLADGETVQVPNSKGNGFYTIKNVGGTYSCSCPAWKNQKSPINARTCKRIKAFRGEQAEQQRLGSVPVTTTASKSKAGKSKAATTAAPKSGGLVQPGKCMLAQTWSDNRNASDYILSEKLDGVRAIWDGTQLLTRSGIAMDAPAYFIQGLPTNMSLDGELFAGRGVENFNLASGIIRSSNGGDKWRALAYVVFDAPSAPGGFEQRLATANNAILGHQFAKIHQHAVCRDEEHLQQELARVKEMGGEGIMMRKKNSAYKFSRSVDLLKVKFFEDDEAIVVGVEGGKGKYEGHIGKLVCRFRNGTEFLAGTGLKDADRAQSSAYWIGKVVTVQYQDLFEKTGKPRCPSIKGIRTDLDVLDFSSAIMHALLD
;
A
#
# COMPACT_ATOMS: atom_id res chain seq x y z
N MET A 1 5.00 -45.51 24.94
CA MET A 1 3.65 -44.95 24.81
C MET A 1 3.75 -43.65 24.03
N ALA A 2 3.08 -43.54 22.88
CA ALA A 2 3.25 -42.44 21.92
C ALA A 2 2.83 -41.06 22.45
N LEU A 3 2.01 -41.02 23.51
CA LEU A 3 1.44 -39.79 24.07
C LEU A 3 1.83 -39.56 25.54
N ASN A 4 2.95 -40.11 26.00
CA ASN A 4 3.39 -39.93 27.38
C ASN A 4 3.69 -38.45 27.69
N GLY A 5 3.12 -37.93 28.78
CA GLY A 5 3.25 -36.53 29.18
C GLY A 5 2.25 -35.56 28.53
N TYR A 6 1.39 -36.05 27.63
CA TYR A 6 0.29 -35.26 27.08
C TYR A 6 -0.95 -35.37 27.96
N VAL A 7 -1.54 -34.22 28.27
CA VAL A 7 -2.82 -34.11 28.97
C VAL A 7 -3.86 -33.52 28.01
N PHE A 8 -4.89 -34.29 27.68
CA PHE A 8 -5.95 -33.88 26.74
C PHE A 8 -7.24 -33.48 27.48
N CYS A 9 -7.90 -32.44 26.99
CA CYS A 9 -9.30 -32.17 27.27
C CYS A 9 -10.09 -32.28 25.97
N ILE A 10 -11.29 -32.86 26.02
CA ILE A 10 -12.10 -33.10 24.82
C ILE A 10 -13.40 -32.28 24.90
N THR A 11 -13.82 -31.70 23.78
CA THR A 11 -15.10 -31.01 23.65
C THR A 11 -15.66 -31.13 22.23
N GLY A 12 -16.99 -31.17 22.09
CA GLY A 12 -17.66 -31.35 20.81
C GLY A 12 -18.00 -32.81 20.48
N GLU A 13 -18.53 -33.01 19.27
CA GLU A 13 -18.84 -34.33 18.72
C GLU A 13 -17.57 -35.05 18.28
N LEU A 14 -17.57 -36.38 18.44
CA LEU A 14 -16.49 -37.29 18.04
C LEU A 14 -17.05 -38.34 17.07
N SER A 15 -16.19 -38.89 16.22
CA SER A 15 -16.51 -39.94 15.25
C SER A 15 -16.82 -41.30 15.90
N MET A 16 -16.40 -41.49 17.15
CA MET A 16 -16.70 -42.67 17.97
C MET A 16 -17.16 -42.28 19.37
N ARG A 17 -17.55 -43.28 20.18
CA ARG A 17 -17.99 -43.03 21.55
C ARG A 17 -16.84 -42.42 22.34
N ARG A 18 -17.14 -41.37 23.12
CA ARG A 18 -16.13 -40.65 23.90
C ARG A 18 -15.34 -41.57 24.83
N GLU A 19 -15.99 -42.57 25.41
CA GLU A 19 -15.35 -43.58 26.28
C GLU A 19 -14.31 -44.42 25.52
N GLU A 20 -14.62 -44.82 24.28
CA GLU A 20 -13.70 -45.57 23.41
C GLU A 20 -12.50 -44.69 23.02
N PHE A 21 -12.75 -43.43 22.67
CA PHE A 21 -11.70 -42.49 22.29
C PHE A 21 -10.77 -42.13 23.46
N LEU A 22 -11.32 -41.93 24.66
CA LEU A 22 -10.53 -41.74 25.88
C LEU A 22 -9.66 -42.97 26.17
N SER A 23 -10.22 -44.17 26.02
CA SER A 23 -9.48 -45.42 26.21
C SER A 23 -8.30 -45.54 25.23
N ILE A 24 -8.47 -45.11 23.97
CA ILE A 24 -7.39 -45.09 22.98
C ILE A 24 -6.25 -44.15 23.41
N LEU A 25 -6.59 -42.95 23.91
CA LEU A 25 -5.60 -41.98 24.39
C LEU A 25 -4.83 -42.48 25.62
N GLU A 26 -5.55 -43.05 26.59
CA GLU A 26 -4.96 -43.59 27.82
C GLU A 26 -4.10 -44.83 27.53
N ASN A 27 -4.55 -45.70 26.62
CA ASN A 27 -3.76 -46.83 26.12
C ASN A 27 -2.54 -46.40 25.31
N ALA A 28 -2.49 -45.15 24.84
CA ALA A 28 -1.30 -44.56 24.22
C ALA A 28 -0.45 -43.74 25.20
N GLY A 29 -0.82 -43.72 26.49
CA GLY A 29 -0.11 -43.12 27.61
C GLY A 29 -0.43 -41.65 27.89
N ALA A 30 -1.51 -41.10 27.32
CA ALA A 30 -1.96 -39.75 27.64
C ALA A 30 -2.81 -39.72 28.92
N GLU A 31 -2.82 -38.59 29.63
CA GLU A 31 -3.83 -38.29 30.63
C GLU A 31 -5.01 -37.55 30.01
N THR A 32 -6.22 -37.79 30.52
CA THR A 32 -7.42 -37.08 30.08
C THR A 32 -8.03 -36.26 31.23
N LYS A 33 -8.55 -35.06 30.93
CA LYS A 33 -9.25 -34.19 31.89
C LYS A 33 -10.58 -33.73 31.30
N SER A 34 -11.59 -33.62 32.16
CA SER A 34 -12.94 -33.17 31.78
C SER A 34 -13.05 -31.65 31.61
N SER A 35 -12.12 -30.88 32.18
CA SER A 35 -12.13 -29.42 32.18
C SER A 35 -10.80 -28.82 31.71
N ILE A 36 -10.89 -27.64 31.07
CA ILE A 36 -9.74 -26.91 30.56
C ILE A 36 -9.08 -26.09 31.70
N SER A 37 -7.79 -26.31 31.90
CA SER A 37 -6.93 -25.66 32.89
C SER A 37 -5.51 -25.54 32.35
N SER A 38 -4.63 -24.81 33.04
CA SER A 38 -3.22 -24.68 32.66
C SER A 38 -2.43 -26.00 32.66
N LYS A 39 -2.99 -27.07 33.22
CA LYS A 39 -2.41 -28.42 33.19
C LYS A 39 -2.75 -29.21 31.92
N VAL A 40 -3.70 -28.72 31.12
CA VAL A 40 -4.06 -29.36 29.85
C VAL A 40 -3.08 -28.92 28.79
N THR A 41 -2.44 -29.90 28.15
CA THR A 41 -1.46 -29.65 27.09
C THR A 41 -2.13 -29.42 25.73
N HIS A 42 -3.27 -30.08 25.47
CA HIS A 42 -3.96 -30.03 24.18
C HIS A 42 -5.48 -30.11 24.37
N LEU A 43 -6.23 -29.31 23.62
CA LEU A 43 -7.68 -29.44 23.51
C LEU A 43 -8.04 -30.16 22.21
N ILE A 44 -8.78 -31.26 22.30
CA ILE A 44 -9.38 -31.93 21.14
C ILE A 44 -10.77 -31.35 20.95
N CYS A 45 -10.99 -30.68 19.81
CA CYS A 45 -12.20 -29.90 19.58
C CYS A 45 -12.66 -29.97 18.12
N SER A 46 -13.95 -30.23 17.92
CA SER A 46 -14.62 -30.19 16.61
C SER A 46 -15.49 -28.94 16.40
N ASP A 47 -15.86 -28.23 17.47
CA ASP A 47 -16.72 -27.04 17.43
C ASP A 47 -16.09 -25.84 18.17
N THR A 48 -15.83 -24.77 17.43
CA THR A 48 -15.16 -23.56 17.90
C THR A 48 -16.07 -22.58 18.66
N SER A 49 -17.37 -22.86 18.76
CA SER A 49 -18.35 -22.00 19.46
C SER A 49 -18.37 -22.20 20.99
N ASN A 50 -17.60 -23.17 21.50
CA ASN A 50 -17.68 -23.60 22.90
C ASN A 50 -16.81 -22.76 23.86
N GLN A 51 -17.28 -22.57 25.10
CA GLN A 51 -16.53 -21.91 26.19
C GLN A 51 -15.16 -22.54 26.47
N LYS A 52 -15.01 -23.85 26.26
CA LYS A 52 -13.71 -24.54 26.40
C LYS A 52 -12.72 -24.15 25.30
N TYR A 53 -13.20 -23.90 24.08
CA TYR A 53 -12.38 -23.41 22.97
C TYR A 53 -11.85 -22.01 23.27
N ALA A 54 -12.73 -21.08 23.65
CA ALA A 54 -12.34 -19.72 24.02
C ALA A 54 -11.32 -19.69 25.18
N LYS A 55 -11.50 -20.57 26.18
CA LYS A 55 -10.59 -20.67 27.33
C LYS A 55 -9.26 -21.38 27.00
N ALA A 56 -9.22 -22.28 26.01
CA ALA A 56 -7.95 -22.84 25.52
C ALA A 56 -7.12 -21.78 24.79
N ILE A 57 -7.77 -20.94 23.96
CA ILE A 57 -7.13 -19.80 23.29
C ILE A 57 -6.54 -18.81 24.31
N SER A 58 -7.27 -18.45 25.37
CA SER A 58 -6.77 -17.50 26.37
C SER A 58 -5.60 -18.02 27.20
N LEU A 59 -5.46 -19.35 27.33
CA LEU A 59 -4.37 -20.01 28.03
C LEU A 59 -3.21 -20.42 27.09
N GLY A 60 -3.33 -20.17 25.78
CA GLY A 60 -2.33 -20.56 24.79
C GLY A 60 -2.20 -22.08 24.60
N ILE A 61 -3.26 -22.83 24.91
CA ILE A 61 -3.27 -24.30 24.82
C ILE A 61 -3.54 -24.70 23.35
N PRO A 62 -2.65 -25.49 22.71
CA PRO A 62 -2.86 -26.03 21.37
C PRO A 62 -4.20 -26.74 21.20
N ILE A 63 -4.89 -26.45 20.10
CA ILE A 63 -6.19 -27.05 19.75
C ILE A 63 -5.99 -27.93 18.53
N ILE A 64 -6.39 -29.20 18.64
CA ILE A 64 -6.21 -30.22 17.59
C ILE A 64 -7.54 -30.92 17.30
N SER A 65 -7.67 -31.50 16.11
CA SER A 65 -8.84 -32.28 15.73
C SER A 65 -8.71 -33.74 16.17
N GLU A 66 -9.84 -34.45 16.21
CA GLU A 66 -9.87 -35.90 16.41
C GLU A 66 -9.00 -36.63 15.37
N LEU A 67 -9.09 -36.20 14.10
CA LEU A 67 -8.29 -36.77 13.01
C LEU A 67 -6.78 -36.56 13.20
N ALA A 68 -6.36 -35.36 13.62
CA ALA A 68 -4.97 -35.07 13.93
C ALA A 68 -4.45 -35.92 15.09
N THR A 69 -5.29 -36.15 16.09
CA THR A 69 -4.98 -37.00 17.24
C THR A 69 -4.76 -38.45 16.81
N MET A 70 -5.63 -38.98 15.93
CA MET A 70 -5.48 -40.33 15.37
C MET A 70 -4.23 -40.49 14.50
N ALA A 71 -3.80 -39.43 13.80
CA ALA A 71 -2.56 -39.45 13.03
C ALA A 71 -1.30 -39.53 13.92
N ILE A 72 -1.31 -38.86 15.08
CA ILE A 72 -0.21 -38.95 16.06
C ILE A 72 -0.13 -40.37 16.64
N LEU A 73 -1.28 -40.98 16.92
CA LEU A 73 -1.36 -42.37 17.40
C LEU A 73 -0.85 -43.39 16.35
N SER A 74 -1.09 -43.12 15.07
CA SER A 74 -0.74 -44.01 13.96
C SER A 74 0.74 -43.92 13.54
N SER A 75 1.45 -42.86 13.91
CA SER A 75 2.84 -42.56 13.48
C SER A 75 3.92 -43.01 14.47
N GLY A 76 3.58 -43.83 15.47
CA GLY A 76 4.48 -44.20 16.55
C GLY A 76 5.74 -44.98 16.12
N GLY A 77 6.90 -44.31 16.07
CA GLY A 77 8.21 -45.00 16.12
C GLY A 77 9.41 -44.37 15.41
N ALA A 78 9.68 -43.06 15.52
CA ALA A 78 11.01 -42.54 15.15
C ALA A 78 11.39 -41.28 15.94
N GLN A 79 11.88 -41.47 17.17
CA GLN A 79 12.70 -40.45 17.84
C GLN A 79 13.99 -41.07 18.37
N LYS A 80 15.11 -40.71 17.73
CA LYS A 80 16.45 -40.87 18.28
C LYS A 80 16.58 -39.98 19.51
N LYS A 81 17.04 -40.60 20.61
CA LYS A 81 17.55 -39.96 21.82
C LYS A 81 18.45 -38.76 21.47
N ARG A 82 18.14 -37.59 22.01
CA ARG A 82 19.17 -36.65 22.45
C ARG A 82 18.96 -36.36 23.93
N SER A 83 20.00 -36.68 24.68
CA SER A 83 20.13 -36.60 26.11
C SER A 83 20.15 -35.14 26.57
N SER A 84 19.52 -34.94 27.72
CA SER A 84 19.73 -33.85 28.66
C SER A 84 21.21 -33.66 28.98
N GLU A 85 21.83 -32.62 28.43
CA GLU A 85 23.02 -31.93 28.96
C GLU A 85 23.47 -30.87 27.95
N GLN A 86 22.80 -29.71 27.96
CA GLN A 86 23.34 -28.38 27.57
C GLN A 86 22.20 -27.35 27.59
N ALA A 87 21.76 -27.04 28.81
CA ALA A 87 20.99 -25.82 29.11
C ALA A 87 21.38 -25.34 30.52
N MET A 88 22.68 -25.18 30.74
CA MET A 88 23.24 -24.40 31.84
C MET A 88 24.34 -23.53 31.25
N GLY A 89 24.01 -22.27 31.03
CA GLY A 89 24.95 -21.28 30.48
C GLY A 89 24.29 -20.25 29.58
N TYR A 90 23.23 -19.59 30.05
CA TYR A 90 22.90 -18.19 29.72
C TYR A 90 21.75 -17.73 30.62
N ALA A 91 22.02 -17.72 31.93
CA ALA A 91 21.20 -17.07 32.94
C ALA A 91 22.13 -16.30 33.88
N ALA A 92 22.74 -15.24 33.35
CA ALA A 92 23.36 -14.17 34.12
C ALA A 92 23.48 -12.95 33.19
N GLU A 93 23.29 -11.76 33.76
CA GLU A 93 23.25 -10.45 33.09
C GLU A 93 21.94 -10.09 32.39
N VAL A 94 20.91 -9.73 33.17
CA VAL A 94 20.43 -8.34 33.30
C VAL A 94 19.64 -8.23 34.61
N SER A 95 20.33 -7.90 35.69
CA SER A 95 19.70 -7.37 36.91
C SER A 95 20.74 -6.61 37.72
N ASN A 96 20.88 -5.32 37.40
CA ASN A 96 21.21 -4.29 38.39
C ASN A 96 21.21 -2.90 37.73
N LYS A 97 20.20 -2.09 38.07
CA LYS A 97 20.43 -0.69 38.45
C LYS A 97 19.22 -0.17 39.23
N LYS A 98 19.47 -0.05 40.53
CA LYS A 98 18.68 0.62 41.58
C LYS A 98 18.28 2.04 41.17
N MET A 99 17.02 2.39 41.45
CA MET A 99 16.61 3.75 41.79
C MET A 99 17.29 4.19 43.10
N PRO A 100 17.61 5.47 43.24
CA PRO A 100 17.35 6.15 44.53
C PRO A 100 16.84 7.60 44.29
N PRO A 101 16.52 8.37 45.34
CA PRO A 101 15.22 8.33 46.00
C PRO A 101 14.51 9.69 45.97
N ALA A 102 13.26 9.70 46.44
CA ALA A 102 12.45 10.89 46.63
C ALA A 102 12.92 11.74 47.83
N GLY A 103 12.80 13.06 47.68
CA GLY A 103 12.34 13.95 48.74
C GLY A 103 13.35 14.96 49.27
N VAL A 104 13.19 16.23 48.90
CA VAL A 104 13.08 17.35 49.87
C VAL A 104 12.12 18.38 49.25
N GLY A 105 11.05 18.69 49.97
CA GLY A 105 10.09 19.71 49.58
C GLY A 105 10.60 21.12 49.86
N VAL A 106 10.10 22.08 49.09
CA VAL A 106 10.02 23.47 49.53
C VAL A 106 8.64 23.98 49.12
N LEU A 107 7.93 24.47 50.14
CA LEU A 107 6.63 25.14 50.12
C LEU A 107 6.74 26.52 49.42
N PHE A 108 5.60 27.21 49.26
CA PHE A 108 5.33 28.55 48.67
C PHE A 108 4.87 28.50 47.21
N ASP A 109 3.79 29.14 46.77
CA ASP A 109 2.69 29.84 47.43
C ASP A 109 1.57 29.98 46.38
N MET A 110 0.31 30.08 46.82
CA MET A 110 -0.81 30.48 45.98
C MET A 110 -0.72 31.98 45.71
N THR A 111 -0.20 32.41 44.55
CA THR A 111 -0.59 33.70 43.99
C THR A 111 -0.63 33.64 42.47
N ALA A 112 -1.69 34.24 41.93
CA ALA A 112 -1.80 34.66 40.53
C ALA A 112 -0.49 35.32 40.06
N ASP A 113 -0.07 35.03 38.83
CA ASP A 113 0.13 36.10 37.86
C ASP A 113 0.31 35.57 36.44
N SER A 114 -0.34 36.31 35.56
CA SER A 114 -0.34 36.26 34.11
C SER A 114 1.05 36.40 33.47
N ASN A 115 1.16 35.85 32.25
CA ASN A 115 2.13 36.12 31.18
C ASN A 115 3.25 35.09 30.97
N ASN A 116 2.99 34.18 30.01
CA ASN A 116 3.95 34.00 28.93
C ASN A 116 3.21 33.88 27.58
N ASN A 117 3.11 35.04 26.92
CA ASN A 117 2.67 35.24 25.55
C ASN A 117 3.72 34.69 24.58
N ASN A 118 3.31 33.81 23.66
CA ASN A 118 3.77 33.95 22.28
C ASN A 118 2.54 34.07 21.36
N SER A 119 1.94 35.26 21.42
CA SER A 119 0.83 35.74 20.61
C SER A 119 1.37 36.47 19.39
N SER A 120 1.93 35.72 18.44
CA SER A 120 2.06 36.15 17.04
C SER A 120 2.02 34.92 16.13
N GLY A 121 0.97 34.80 15.32
CA GLY A 121 0.57 33.60 14.57
C GLY A 121 1.43 33.22 13.37
N ASN A 122 2.74 33.44 13.42
CA ASN A 122 3.65 33.02 12.37
C ASN A 122 4.78 32.17 12.96
N LEU A 123 4.99 31.00 12.35
CA LEU A 123 6.14 30.16 12.60
C LEU A 123 7.29 30.61 11.72
N ALA A 124 8.52 30.60 12.22
CA ALA A 124 9.70 30.74 11.37
C ALA A 124 9.83 29.51 10.44
N ASP A 125 10.72 29.61 9.46
CA ASP A 125 10.95 28.50 8.54
C ASP A 125 11.47 27.26 9.28
N GLY A 126 10.83 26.11 9.05
CA GLY A 126 11.16 24.83 9.68
C GLY A 126 10.47 24.58 11.02
N GLU A 127 9.87 25.60 11.66
CA GLU A 127 9.27 25.48 12.98
C GLU A 127 7.94 24.73 12.98
N THR A 128 7.62 24.14 14.15
CA THR A 128 6.40 23.40 14.40
C THR A 128 5.73 23.83 15.70
N VAL A 129 4.40 23.81 15.72
CA VAL A 129 3.59 23.99 16.94
C VAL A 129 2.57 22.88 17.06
N GLN A 130 2.30 22.43 18.29
CA GLN A 130 1.23 21.49 18.58
C GLN A 130 -0.06 22.25 18.93
N VAL A 131 -1.16 21.86 18.29
CA VAL A 131 -2.49 22.40 18.57
C VAL A 131 -3.42 21.28 19.00
N PRO A 132 -4.30 21.49 19.99
CA PRO A 132 -5.18 20.44 20.47
C PRO A 132 -6.11 19.92 19.37
N ASN A 133 -6.35 18.61 19.40
CA ASN A 133 -7.33 18.00 18.52
C ASN A 133 -8.75 18.37 18.97
N SER A 134 -9.73 18.24 18.06
CA SER A 134 -11.11 18.63 18.34
C SER A 134 -11.86 17.71 19.30
N LYS A 135 -11.23 16.62 19.75
CA LYS A 135 -11.79 15.67 20.71
C LYS A 135 -11.10 15.76 22.09
N GLY A 136 -10.18 16.71 22.28
CA GLY A 136 -9.43 16.92 23.52
C GLY A 136 -8.46 15.80 23.92
N ASN A 137 -8.28 14.77 23.10
CA ASN A 137 -7.53 13.56 23.46
C ASN A 137 -6.18 13.41 22.73
N GLY A 138 -5.59 14.52 22.27
CA GLY A 138 -4.31 14.53 21.57
C GLY A 138 -4.08 15.83 20.81
N PHE A 139 -2.99 15.88 20.05
CA PHE A 139 -2.55 17.08 19.34
C PHE A 139 -2.42 16.85 17.83
N TYR A 140 -2.66 17.89 17.05
CA TYR A 140 -2.24 18.01 15.67
C TYR A 140 -1.02 18.93 15.61
N THR A 141 -0.15 18.71 14.63
CA THR A 141 1.05 19.53 14.43
C THR A 141 0.79 20.47 13.26
N ILE A 142 1.05 21.76 13.47
CA ILE A 142 1.17 22.76 12.41
C ILE A 142 2.65 23.00 12.18
N LYS A 143 3.08 23.04 10.92
CA LYS A 143 4.46 23.29 10.52
C LYS A 143 4.50 24.36 9.44
N ASN A 144 5.44 25.30 9.51
CA ASN A 144 5.77 26.19 8.41
C ASN A 144 7.11 25.75 7.81
N VAL A 145 7.14 25.51 6.49
CA VAL A 145 8.40 25.30 5.78
C VAL A 145 8.34 25.94 4.40
N GLY A 146 9.33 26.73 4.02
CA GLY A 146 9.39 27.50 2.77
C GLY A 146 8.24 28.50 2.62
N GLY A 147 7.62 28.95 3.72
CA GLY A 147 6.41 29.77 3.70
C GLY A 147 5.09 28.99 3.50
N THR A 148 5.17 27.67 3.30
CA THR A 148 4.00 26.79 3.19
C THR A 148 3.62 26.21 4.55
N TYR A 149 2.42 26.56 5.02
CA TYR A 149 1.84 26.01 6.24
C TYR A 149 1.13 24.68 5.98
N SER A 150 1.46 23.68 6.81
CA SER A 150 0.85 22.35 6.76
C SER A 150 0.34 21.92 8.12
N CYS A 151 -0.70 21.07 8.14
CA CYS A 151 -1.31 20.59 9.38
C CYS A 151 -1.55 19.09 9.34
N SER A 152 -1.27 18.38 10.44
CA SER A 152 -1.46 16.93 10.52
C SER A 152 -2.93 16.48 10.61
N CYS A 153 -3.89 17.41 10.71
CA CYS A 153 -5.31 17.10 10.86
C CYS A 153 -5.96 16.55 9.57
N PRO A 154 -6.98 15.67 9.67
CA PRO A 154 -7.65 15.11 8.50
C PRO A 154 -8.26 16.15 7.56
N ALA A 155 -8.78 17.25 8.12
CA ALA A 155 -9.42 18.33 7.36
C ALA A 155 -8.44 19.06 6.43
N TRP A 156 -7.13 19.06 6.75
CA TRP A 156 -6.08 19.59 5.87
C TRP A 156 -5.53 18.51 4.94
N LYS A 157 -5.21 17.33 5.48
CA LYS A 157 -4.60 16.21 4.73
C LYS A 157 -5.44 15.75 3.54
N ASN A 158 -6.77 15.77 3.68
CA ASN A 158 -7.69 15.22 2.69
C ASN A 158 -8.21 16.26 1.67
N GLN A 159 -7.66 17.48 1.66
CA GLN A 159 -8.05 18.49 0.68
C GLN A 159 -7.55 18.15 -0.72
N LYS A 160 -8.36 18.51 -1.72
CA LYS A 160 -8.05 18.34 -3.14
C LYS A 160 -7.31 19.53 -3.74
N SER A 161 -7.01 20.56 -2.96
CA SER A 161 -6.22 21.72 -3.39
C SER A 161 -4.71 21.40 -3.39
N PRO A 162 -3.90 22.13 -4.20
CA PRO A 162 -2.43 22.13 -4.11
C PRO A 162 -1.97 22.34 -2.67
N ILE A 163 -0.84 21.74 -2.28
CA ILE A 163 -0.41 21.74 -0.86
C ILE A 163 -0.23 23.16 -0.32
N ASN A 164 0.41 24.02 -1.09
CA ASN A 164 0.58 25.45 -0.81
C ASN A 164 -0.75 26.23 -0.80
N ALA A 165 -1.86 25.69 -1.30
CA ALA A 165 -3.20 26.29 -1.25
C ALA A 165 -4.13 25.63 -0.22
N ARG A 166 -3.65 24.68 0.59
CA ARG A 166 -4.46 24.04 1.64
C ARG A 166 -4.51 24.88 2.90
N THR A 167 -5.63 24.83 3.60
CA THR A 167 -5.85 25.52 4.88
C THR A 167 -6.72 24.69 5.81
N CYS A 168 -6.84 24.99 7.09
CA CYS A 168 -7.86 24.38 7.93
C CYS A 168 -8.22 25.30 9.11
N LYS A 169 -9.29 24.98 9.85
CA LYS A 169 -9.70 25.75 11.04
C LYS A 169 -8.56 25.99 12.04
N ARG A 170 -7.59 25.05 12.13
CA ARG A 170 -6.47 25.16 13.07
C ARG A 170 -5.38 26.08 12.56
N ILE A 171 -5.06 26.04 11.26
CA ILE A 171 -4.15 27.01 10.64
C ILE A 171 -4.76 28.42 10.71
N LYS A 172 -6.05 28.57 10.41
CA LYS A 172 -6.76 29.86 10.55
C LYS A 172 -6.77 30.38 11.98
N ALA A 173 -7.03 29.52 12.96
CA ALA A 173 -6.99 29.89 14.37
C ALA A 173 -5.59 30.27 14.85
N PHE A 174 -4.55 29.56 14.38
CA PHE A 174 -3.17 29.84 14.74
C PHE A 174 -2.65 31.13 14.09
N ARG A 175 -2.89 31.32 12.79
CA ARG A 175 -2.36 32.45 12.01
C ARG A 175 -3.22 33.71 12.03
N GLY A 176 -4.50 33.58 12.37
CA GLY A 176 -5.51 34.58 12.09
C GLY A 176 -6.09 34.43 10.68
N GLU A 177 -7.40 34.70 10.55
CA GLU A 177 -8.13 34.53 9.29
C GLU A 177 -7.60 35.42 8.16
N GLN A 178 -7.27 36.69 8.45
CA GLN A 178 -6.78 37.64 7.46
C GLN A 178 -5.41 37.24 6.90
N ALA A 179 -4.46 36.88 7.78
CA ALA A 179 -3.12 36.46 7.37
C ALA A 179 -3.14 35.17 6.54
N GLU A 180 -4.01 34.23 6.91
CA GLU A 180 -4.16 33.00 6.13
C GLU A 180 -4.87 33.25 4.78
N GLN A 181 -5.84 34.15 4.73
CA GLN A 181 -6.49 34.54 3.48
C GLN A 181 -5.52 35.25 2.52
N GLN A 182 -4.64 36.11 3.04
CA GLN A 182 -3.58 36.75 2.27
C GLN A 182 -2.61 35.72 1.68
N ARG A 183 -2.17 34.73 2.47
CA ARG A 183 -1.32 33.62 1.97
C ARG A 183 -2.01 32.89 0.82
N LEU A 184 -3.27 32.52 0.98
CA LEU A 184 -4.02 31.82 -0.07
C LEU A 184 -4.21 32.67 -1.34
N GLY A 185 -4.36 33.99 -1.19
CA GLY A 185 -4.49 34.92 -2.32
C GLY A 185 -3.18 35.17 -3.09
N SER A 186 -2.02 34.93 -2.47
CA SER A 186 -0.71 35.01 -3.12
C SER A 186 -0.34 33.75 -3.93
N VAL A 187 -1.12 32.67 -3.82
CA VAL A 187 -0.94 31.47 -4.64
C VAL A 187 -1.65 31.68 -5.98
N PRO A 188 -0.99 31.52 -7.13
CA PRO A 188 -1.67 31.57 -8.42
C PRO A 188 -2.67 30.42 -8.51
N VAL A 189 -3.97 30.71 -8.38
CA VAL A 189 -5.05 29.72 -8.55
C VAL A 189 -5.70 29.93 -9.91
N THR A 190 -5.53 28.98 -10.82
CA THR A 190 -6.41 28.82 -11.98
C THR A 190 -7.74 28.27 -11.49
N THR A 191 -8.76 29.12 -11.39
CA THR A 191 -10.11 28.72 -11.00
C THR A 191 -10.83 28.04 -12.16
N THR A 192 -11.17 26.76 -12.01
CA THR A 192 -12.25 26.15 -12.80
C THR A 192 -13.57 26.67 -12.26
N ALA A 193 -14.19 27.60 -13.00
CA ALA A 193 -15.50 28.15 -12.68
C ALA A 193 -16.58 27.05 -12.67
N SER A 194 -17.28 26.94 -11.54
CA SER A 194 -18.55 26.22 -11.41
C SER A 194 -19.63 26.95 -12.23
N LYS A 195 -20.03 26.38 -13.37
CA LYS A 195 -21.19 26.88 -14.13
C LYS A 195 -22.48 26.48 -13.44
N SER A 196 -23.24 27.49 -13.02
CA SER A 196 -24.66 27.41 -12.71
C SER A 196 -25.46 27.03 -13.97
N LYS A 197 -26.55 26.28 -13.75
CA LYS A 197 -27.51 25.84 -14.77
C LYS A 197 -28.28 27.04 -15.35
N ALA A 198 -28.30 27.18 -16.67
CA ALA A 198 -29.41 27.80 -17.39
C ALA A 198 -29.46 27.31 -18.86
N GLY A 199 -30.67 26.93 -19.31
CA GLY A 199 -31.15 27.08 -20.68
C GLY A 199 -30.62 26.16 -21.79
N LYS A 200 -31.45 25.23 -22.24
CA LYS A 200 -31.31 24.52 -23.53
C LYS A 200 -31.61 25.45 -24.71
N SER A 201 -30.80 25.37 -25.76
CA SER A 201 -31.26 25.46 -27.15
C SER A 201 -30.25 24.81 -28.11
N LYS A 202 -30.79 24.00 -29.04
CA LYS A 202 -30.06 23.26 -30.08
C LYS A 202 -29.73 24.20 -31.24
N ALA A 203 -28.50 24.10 -31.77
CA ALA A 203 -28.23 24.29 -33.19
C ALA A 203 -26.96 23.51 -33.56
N ALA A 204 -27.07 22.69 -34.61
CA ALA A 204 -25.99 21.90 -35.16
C ALA A 204 -25.13 22.77 -36.09
N THR A 205 -23.81 22.73 -35.94
CA THR A 205 -22.89 23.11 -37.01
C THR A 205 -21.59 22.33 -36.88
N THR A 206 -21.25 21.63 -37.94
CA THR A 206 -20.00 20.95 -38.21
C THR A 206 -18.83 21.94 -38.19
N ALA A 207 -17.79 21.66 -37.40
CA ALA A 207 -16.57 22.48 -37.39
C ALA A 207 -15.30 21.61 -37.30
N ALA A 208 -14.39 21.92 -38.23
CA ALA A 208 -13.04 21.39 -38.41
C ALA A 208 -12.12 21.62 -37.17
N PRO A 209 -10.97 20.94 -37.07
CA PRO A 209 -10.21 20.86 -35.83
C PRO A 209 -9.50 22.19 -35.52
N LYS A 210 -9.77 22.74 -34.33
CA LYS A 210 -9.05 23.92 -33.80
C LYS A 210 -7.69 23.51 -33.22
N SER A 211 -6.68 24.27 -33.62
CA SER A 211 -5.28 24.22 -33.20
C SER A 211 -5.08 24.52 -31.70
N GLY A 212 -4.21 23.71 -31.07
CA GLY A 212 -3.25 24.13 -30.03
C GLY A 212 -3.77 24.89 -28.81
N GLY A 213 -4.58 24.25 -27.96
CA GLY A 213 -4.80 24.72 -26.59
C GLY A 213 -3.90 23.97 -25.60
N LEU A 214 -3.32 24.68 -24.62
CA LEU A 214 -2.70 24.07 -23.44
C LEU A 214 -3.73 23.13 -22.77
N VAL A 215 -3.26 21.97 -22.33
CA VAL A 215 -4.11 20.85 -21.88
C VAL A 215 -5.06 21.27 -20.77
N GLN A 216 -6.34 20.88 -20.89
CA GLN A 216 -7.32 21.07 -19.82
C GLN A 216 -6.89 20.28 -18.57
N PRO A 217 -6.86 20.90 -17.37
CA PRO A 217 -6.35 20.27 -16.15
C PRO A 217 -6.96 18.89 -15.88
N GLY A 218 -6.12 17.88 -15.70
CA GLY A 218 -6.52 16.54 -15.23
C GLY A 218 -7.05 15.57 -16.30
N LYS A 219 -6.96 15.90 -17.60
CA LYS A 219 -7.19 14.92 -18.67
C LYS A 219 -5.87 14.46 -19.27
N CYS A 220 -5.62 13.16 -19.23
CA CYS A 220 -4.46 12.53 -19.83
C CYS A 220 -4.84 11.18 -20.46
N MET A 221 -3.99 10.67 -21.35
CA MET A 221 -4.17 9.37 -21.96
C MET A 221 -3.95 8.26 -20.92
N LEU A 222 -4.85 7.27 -20.90
CA LEU A 222 -4.77 6.13 -19.99
C LEU A 222 -4.51 4.85 -20.76
N ALA A 223 -3.65 4.00 -20.23
CA ALA A 223 -3.28 2.74 -20.87
C ALA A 223 -4.33 1.64 -20.66
N GLN A 224 -4.57 0.79 -21.65
CA GLN A 224 -5.18 -0.53 -21.43
C GLN A 224 -4.13 -1.58 -21.06
N THR A 225 -4.55 -2.74 -20.57
CA THR A 225 -3.63 -3.88 -20.36
C THR A 225 -3.38 -4.57 -21.70
N TRP A 226 -2.15 -5.00 -21.94
CA TRP A 226 -1.81 -5.88 -23.08
C TRP A 226 -2.55 -7.22 -22.98
N SER A 227 -2.93 -7.77 -24.12
CA SER A 227 -3.60 -9.07 -24.26
C SER A 227 -3.06 -9.76 -25.53
N ASP A 228 -2.95 -11.08 -25.52
CA ASP A 228 -2.19 -11.91 -26.49
C ASP A 228 -2.79 -11.99 -27.91
N ASN A 229 -3.61 -11.03 -28.31
CA ASN A 229 -4.34 -11.01 -29.58
C ASN A 229 -3.97 -9.83 -30.49
N ARG A 230 -2.81 -9.21 -30.29
CA ARG A 230 -2.36 -8.02 -31.02
C ARG A 230 -0.95 -8.25 -31.56
N ASN A 231 -0.62 -7.59 -32.67
CA ASN A 231 0.72 -7.65 -33.22
C ASN A 231 1.66 -6.71 -32.45
N ALA A 232 2.62 -7.26 -31.71
CA ALA A 232 3.58 -6.48 -30.92
C ALA A 232 4.41 -5.51 -31.79
N SER A 233 4.68 -5.85 -33.06
CA SER A 233 5.45 -5.02 -33.98
C SER A 233 4.76 -3.69 -34.36
N ASP A 234 3.47 -3.52 -34.09
CA ASP A 234 2.76 -2.25 -34.29
C ASP A 234 3.12 -1.17 -33.25
N TYR A 235 3.91 -1.55 -32.24
CA TYR A 235 4.15 -0.73 -31.06
C TYR A 235 5.61 -0.30 -30.91
N ILE A 236 5.79 0.76 -30.12
CA ILE A 236 7.07 1.26 -29.60
C ILE A 236 7.05 1.04 -28.10
N LEU A 237 8.11 0.42 -27.59
CA LEU A 237 8.27 0.00 -26.20
C LEU A 237 8.99 1.08 -25.40
N SER A 238 8.60 1.25 -24.15
CA SER A 238 9.39 1.95 -23.14
C SER A 238 9.22 1.28 -21.77
N GLU A 239 10.20 1.43 -20.89
CA GLU A 239 10.07 0.95 -19.51
C GLU A 239 8.86 1.61 -18.83
N LYS A 240 8.03 0.82 -18.14
CA LYS A 240 7.01 1.36 -17.27
C LYS A 240 7.69 1.86 -15.99
N LEU A 241 7.72 3.18 -15.82
CA LEU A 241 8.30 3.82 -14.65
C LEU A 241 7.29 3.80 -13.50
N ASP A 242 7.78 3.41 -12.32
CA ASP A 242 7.02 3.41 -11.07
C ASP A 242 7.30 4.67 -10.26
N GLY A 243 6.74 5.78 -10.71
CA GLY A 243 6.89 7.08 -10.06
C GLY A 243 5.55 7.73 -9.74
N VAL A 244 5.52 9.04 -9.84
CA VAL A 244 4.27 9.81 -9.76
C VAL A 244 4.09 10.61 -11.05
N ARG A 245 3.08 10.23 -11.83
CA ARG A 245 2.71 10.94 -13.06
C ARG A 245 2.49 12.43 -12.83
N ALA A 246 3.17 13.24 -13.64
CA ALA A 246 3.07 14.68 -13.66
C ALA A 246 2.83 15.19 -15.08
N ILE A 247 1.99 16.21 -15.20
CA ILE A 247 1.65 16.86 -16.46
C ILE A 247 2.09 18.31 -16.35
N TRP A 248 3.06 18.70 -17.15
CA TRP A 248 3.43 20.10 -17.30
C TRP A 248 2.40 20.78 -18.21
N ASP A 249 1.78 21.86 -17.73
CA ASP A 249 0.74 22.60 -18.49
C ASP A 249 1.29 23.83 -19.23
N GLY A 250 2.60 24.06 -19.22
CA GLY A 250 3.24 25.29 -19.68
C GLY A 250 3.63 26.24 -18.54
N THR A 251 3.12 26.02 -17.33
CA THR A 251 3.35 26.90 -16.18
C THR A 251 3.65 26.16 -14.88
N GLN A 252 3.03 25.01 -14.65
CA GLN A 252 3.17 24.22 -13.42
C GLN A 252 3.02 22.73 -13.70
N LEU A 253 3.49 21.91 -12.76
CA LEU A 253 3.27 20.46 -12.78
C LEU A 253 1.92 20.14 -12.13
N LEU A 254 1.11 19.35 -12.82
CA LEU A 254 -0.18 18.86 -12.36
C LEU A 254 -0.13 17.36 -12.11
N THR A 255 -0.77 16.91 -11.05
CA THR A 255 -1.07 15.47 -10.85
C THR A 255 -1.99 14.96 -11.96
N ARG A 256 -2.09 13.63 -12.10
CA ARG A 256 -3.08 12.98 -12.98
C ARG A 256 -4.51 13.52 -12.81
N SER A 257 -4.90 13.92 -11.60
CA SER A 257 -6.23 14.47 -11.29
C SER A 257 -6.37 15.98 -11.54
N GLY A 258 -5.33 16.65 -12.05
CA GLY A 258 -5.33 18.09 -12.34
C GLY A 258 -5.03 18.98 -11.12
N ILE A 259 -4.55 18.41 -10.02
CA ILE A 259 -4.13 19.17 -8.83
C ILE A 259 -2.69 19.63 -9.05
N ALA A 260 -2.43 20.94 -8.93
CA ALA A 260 -1.07 21.46 -9.03
C ALA A 260 -0.15 20.93 -7.92
N MET A 261 1.07 20.61 -8.31
CA MET A 261 2.15 20.19 -7.44
C MET A 261 2.97 21.41 -7.03
N ASP A 262 3.47 21.39 -5.80
CA ASP A 262 4.32 22.46 -5.25
C ASP A 262 5.79 22.20 -5.65
N ALA A 263 6.05 22.26 -6.96
CA ALA A 263 7.38 22.04 -7.52
C ALA A 263 8.26 23.30 -7.33
N PRO A 264 9.49 23.18 -6.79
CA PRO A 264 10.39 24.32 -6.65
C PRO A 264 10.71 24.99 -7.98
N ALA A 265 10.90 26.31 -7.97
CA ALA A 265 11.20 27.08 -9.18
C ALA A 265 12.41 26.54 -9.95
N TYR A 266 13.48 26.15 -9.26
CA TYR A 266 14.68 25.59 -9.88
C TYR A 266 14.42 24.28 -10.64
N PHE A 267 13.37 23.53 -10.28
CA PHE A 267 13.06 22.23 -10.88
C PHE A 267 12.31 22.39 -12.21
N ILE A 268 11.47 23.43 -12.32
CA ILE A 268 10.66 23.72 -13.51
C ILE A 268 11.26 24.80 -14.42
N GLN A 269 12.33 25.45 -13.96
CA GLN A 269 13.02 26.50 -14.70
C GLN A 269 13.60 25.94 -16.01
N GLY A 270 13.17 26.52 -17.13
CA GLY A 270 13.62 26.10 -18.46
C GLY A 270 12.69 25.11 -19.15
N LEU A 271 11.60 24.66 -18.50
CA LEU A 271 10.54 23.93 -19.17
C LEU A 271 9.79 24.83 -20.19
N PRO A 272 9.32 24.26 -21.30
CA PRO A 272 8.72 25.04 -22.39
C PRO A 272 7.33 25.58 -22.00
N THR A 273 7.09 26.87 -22.20
CA THR A 273 5.82 27.52 -21.81
C THR A 273 4.72 27.41 -22.86
N ASN A 274 5.06 27.03 -24.09
CA ASN A 274 4.16 26.94 -25.25
C ASN A 274 3.65 25.52 -25.53
N MET A 275 3.96 24.55 -24.68
CA MET A 275 3.51 23.17 -24.84
C MET A 275 3.31 22.45 -23.51
N SER A 276 2.48 21.43 -23.56
CA SER A 276 2.31 20.48 -22.46
C SER A 276 3.23 19.29 -22.61
N LEU A 277 3.73 18.79 -21.48
CA LEU A 277 4.53 17.57 -21.39
C LEU A 277 3.83 16.60 -20.45
N ASP A 278 3.89 15.32 -20.76
CA ASP A 278 3.34 14.24 -19.93
C ASP A 278 4.49 13.30 -19.57
N GLY A 279 4.70 13.11 -18.27
CA GLY A 279 5.86 12.39 -17.77
C GLY A 279 5.65 11.80 -16.39
N GLU A 280 6.69 11.17 -15.88
CA GLU A 280 6.72 10.58 -14.55
C GLU A 280 7.80 11.27 -13.71
N LEU A 281 7.45 11.72 -12.50
CA LEU A 281 8.44 12.10 -11.50
C LEU A 281 9.01 10.82 -10.89
N PHE A 282 10.28 10.56 -11.16
CA PHE A 282 10.93 9.27 -10.94
C PHE A 282 12.21 9.43 -10.12
N ALA A 283 12.36 8.62 -9.07
CA ALA A 283 13.53 8.64 -8.18
C ALA A 283 14.45 7.40 -8.36
N GLY A 284 14.17 6.57 -9.36
CA GLY A 284 14.83 5.28 -9.56
C GLY A 284 13.86 4.11 -9.43
N ARG A 285 14.36 2.91 -9.72
CA ARG A 285 13.59 1.66 -9.70
C ARG A 285 13.35 1.15 -8.29
N GLY A 286 12.34 0.31 -8.11
CA GLY A 286 12.03 -0.33 -6.83
C GLY A 286 11.19 0.50 -5.87
N VAL A 287 10.67 -0.19 -4.86
CA VAL A 287 9.61 0.33 -3.98
C VAL A 287 10.07 1.48 -3.09
N GLU A 288 11.32 1.46 -2.64
CA GLU A 288 11.89 2.52 -1.81
C GLU A 288 11.94 3.86 -2.59
N ASN A 289 12.27 3.81 -3.89
CA ASN A 289 12.30 5.00 -4.74
C ASN A 289 10.90 5.51 -5.08
N PHE A 290 9.93 4.62 -5.28
CA PHE A 290 8.52 5.03 -5.38
C PHE A 290 8.05 5.75 -4.11
N ASN A 291 8.34 5.18 -2.94
CA ASN A 291 7.99 5.77 -1.65
C ASN A 291 8.69 7.13 -1.44
N LEU A 292 9.95 7.25 -1.84
CA LEU A 292 10.71 8.49 -1.82
C LEU A 292 10.04 9.55 -2.71
N ALA A 293 9.77 9.24 -3.98
CA ALA A 293 9.12 10.18 -4.91
C ALA A 293 7.74 10.62 -4.42
N SER A 294 6.89 9.66 -4.03
CA SER A 294 5.57 9.90 -3.48
C SER A 294 5.62 10.69 -2.16
N GLY A 295 6.66 10.48 -1.34
CA GLY A 295 6.90 11.22 -0.11
C GLY A 295 7.26 12.68 -0.36
N ILE A 296 8.19 12.94 -1.29
CA ILE A 296 8.63 14.29 -1.68
C ILE A 296 7.44 15.10 -2.21
N ILE A 297 6.68 14.55 -3.16
CA ILE A 297 5.57 15.25 -3.83
C ILE A 297 4.41 15.54 -2.88
N ARG A 298 4.19 14.69 -1.86
CA ARG A 298 3.16 14.91 -0.84
C ARG A 298 3.62 15.81 0.31
N SER A 299 4.90 16.16 0.36
CA SER A 299 5.43 17.05 1.38
C SER A 299 5.14 18.51 1.04
N SER A 300 4.83 19.30 2.07
CA SER A 300 4.58 20.74 1.98
C SER A 300 5.82 21.59 1.72
N ASN A 301 7.00 21.00 1.73
CA ASN A 301 8.24 21.61 1.27
C ASN A 301 9.19 20.51 0.83
N GLY A 302 8.98 20.03 -0.40
CA GLY A 302 9.94 19.12 -1.00
C GLY A 302 11.32 19.78 -1.12
N GLY A 303 11.39 21.12 -1.24
CA GLY A 303 12.63 21.90 -1.18
C GLY A 303 13.74 21.28 -2.02
N ASP A 304 14.93 21.13 -1.44
CA ASP A 304 16.07 20.44 -2.07
C ASP A 304 15.87 18.94 -2.31
N LYS A 305 14.89 18.28 -1.68
CA LYS A 305 14.63 16.85 -1.91
C LYS A 305 14.13 16.58 -3.32
N TRP A 306 13.57 17.58 -4.02
CA TRP A 306 13.23 17.45 -5.45
C TRP A 306 14.46 17.17 -6.33
N ARG A 307 15.68 17.45 -5.86
CA ARG A 307 16.93 17.07 -6.56
C ARG A 307 17.10 15.56 -6.71
N ALA A 308 16.43 14.76 -5.88
CA ALA A 308 16.40 13.30 -6.01
C ALA A 308 15.44 12.82 -7.12
N LEU A 309 14.67 13.71 -7.73
CA LEU A 309 13.70 13.39 -8.76
C LEU A 309 14.23 13.77 -10.14
N ALA A 310 13.84 12.98 -11.14
CA ALA A 310 13.86 13.37 -12.54
C ALA A 310 12.42 13.41 -13.07
N TYR A 311 12.09 14.42 -13.87
CA TYR A 311 10.88 14.45 -14.67
C TYR A 311 11.15 13.75 -16.00
N VAL A 312 10.75 12.48 -16.07
CA VAL A 312 10.99 11.63 -17.24
C VAL A 312 9.78 11.72 -18.17
N VAL A 313 9.91 12.53 -19.23
CA VAL A 313 8.85 12.89 -20.17
C VAL A 313 8.66 11.79 -21.21
N PHE A 314 7.44 11.32 -21.42
CA PHE A 314 7.14 10.26 -22.40
C PHE A 314 6.15 10.69 -23.50
N ASP A 315 5.55 11.88 -23.43
CA ASP A 315 4.73 12.44 -24.52
C ASP A 315 4.61 13.97 -24.40
N ALA A 316 4.11 14.61 -25.47
CA ALA A 316 3.76 16.03 -25.51
C ALA A 316 2.32 16.19 -26.01
N PRO A 317 1.30 16.15 -25.14
CA PRO A 317 -0.10 16.03 -25.56
C PRO A 317 -0.62 17.16 -26.47
N SER A 318 -0.05 18.35 -26.36
CA SER A 318 -0.43 19.52 -27.19
C SER A 318 0.39 19.66 -28.46
N ALA A 319 1.46 18.87 -28.65
CA ALA A 319 2.25 18.90 -29.87
C ALA A 319 1.48 18.23 -31.02
N PRO A 320 1.60 18.74 -32.26
CA PRO A 320 0.95 18.14 -33.42
C PRO A 320 1.61 16.81 -33.82
N GLY A 321 0.91 16.01 -34.62
CA GLY A 321 1.44 14.80 -35.25
C GLY A 321 1.25 13.50 -34.46
N GLY A 322 1.84 12.44 -35.00
CA GLY A 322 1.89 11.11 -34.40
C GLY A 322 2.81 11.05 -33.18
N PHE A 323 2.84 9.91 -32.52
CA PHE A 323 3.56 9.74 -31.26
C PHE A 323 5.05 10.08 -31.35
N GLU A 324 5.71 9.63 -32.40
CA GLU A 324 7.13 9.82 -32.67
C GLU A 324 7.46 11.29 -32.89
N GLN A 325 6.63 12.03 -33.64
CA GLN A 325 6.80 13.46 -33.84
C GLN A 325 6.63 14.23 -32.53
N ARG A 326 5.64 13.86 -31.70
CA ARG A 326 5.43 14.48 -30.39
C ARG A 326 6.59 14.19 -29.43
N LEU A 327 7.12 12.97 -29.43
CA LEU A 327 8.28 12.58 -28.63
C LEU A 327 9.53 13.36 -29.05
N ALA A 328 9.79 13.48 -30.35
CA ALA A 328 10.89 14.29 -30.86
C ALA A 328 10.74 15.78 -30.50
N THR A 329 9.53 16.32 -30.61
CA THR A 329 9.23 17.70 -30.20
C THR A 329 9.50 17.90 -28.71
N ALA A 330 9.04 16.97 -27.87
CA ALA A 330 9.29 17.00 -26.42
C ALA A 330 10.78 16.95 -26.11
N ASN A 331 11.53 16.04 -26.77
CA ASN A 331 12.96 15.88 -26.57
C ASN A 331 13.72 17.17 -26.90
N ASN A 332 13.43 17.80 -28.04
CA ASN A 332 14.06 19.05 -28.45
C ASN A 332 13.75 20.19 -27.46
N ALA A 333 12.54 20.23 -26.92
CA ALA A 333 12.11 21.27 -26.00
C ALA A 333 12.74 21.18 -24.60
N ILE A 334 13.23 20.01 -24.18
CA ILE A 334 13.85 19.79 -22.87
C ILE A 334 15.32 19.37 -22.95
N LEU A 335 15.92 19.46 -24.15
CA LEU A 335 17.30 19.05 -24.36
C LEU A 335 18.24 19.87 -23.47
N GLY A 336 19.05 19.19 -22.66
CA GLY A 336 19.96 19.83 -21.71
C GLY A 336 19.32 20.35 -20.42
N HIS A 337 18.01 20.13 -20.21
CA HIS A 337 17.36 20.50 -18.96
C HIS A 337 17.91 19.66 -17.77
N GLN A 338 18.18 20.31 -16.64
CA GLN A 338 18.87 19.67 -15.53
C GLN A 338 18.06 18.53 -14.88
N PHE A 339 16.75 18.72 -14.74
CA PHE A 339 15.86 17.78 -14.03
C PHE A 339 14.85 17.07 -14.93
N ALA A 340 14.84 17.34 -16.23
CA ALA A 340 13.86 16.80 -17.16
C ALA A 340 14.58 16.12 -18.31
N LYS A 341 14.11 14.93 -18.69
CA LYS A 341 14.71 14.16 -19.77
C LYS A 341 13.65 13.39 -20.52
N ILE A 342 13.88 13.13 -21.80
CA ILE A 342 13.00 12.28 -22.58
C ILE A 342 13.13 10.83 -22.11
N HIS A 343 12.02 10.12 -22.09
CA HIS A 343 11.99 8.69 -21.84
C HIS A 343 12.46 7.92 -23.07
N GLN A 344 13.29 6.90 -22.85
CA GLN A 344 13.84 6.09 -23.93
C GLN A 344 12.77 5.16 -24.49
N HIS A 345 12.72 5.08 -25.82
CA HIS A 345 11.74 4.31 -26.56
C HIS A 345 12.44 3.46 -27.63
N ALA A 346 12.04 2.20 -27.76
CA ALA A 346 12.58 1.26 -28.74
C ALA A 346 11.46 0.72 -29.63
N VAL A 347 11.69 0.62 -30.94
CA VAL A 347 10.71 0.03 -31.85
C VAL A 347 10.60 -1.47 -31.56
N CYS A 348 9.38 -1.96 -31.33
CA CYS A 348 9.13 -3.39 -31.19
C CYS A 348 9.29 -4.06 -32.56
N ARG A 349 10.05 -5.16 -32.60
CA ARG A 349 10.32 -5.91 -33.84
C ARG A 349 9.29 -7.01 -34.02
N ASP A 350 9.05 -7.74 -32.94
CA ASP A 350 8.16 -8.89 -32.84
C ASP A 350 7.88 -9.21 -31.37
N GLU A 351 7.13 -10.28 -31.13
CA GLU A 351 6.81 -10.76 -29.77
C GLU A 351 8.07 -11.20 -29.03
N GLU A 352 9.06 -11.79 -29.70
CA GLU A 352 10.31 -12.22 -29.07
C GLU A 352 11.08 -11.02 -28.50
N HIS A 353 11.18 -9.92 -29.26
CA HIS A 353 11.79 -8.68 -28.78
C HIS A 353 11.03 -8.11 -27.57
N LEU A 354 9.70 -8.19 -27.55
CA LEU A 354 8.91 -7.79 -26.39
C LEU A 354 9.26 -8.64 -25.15
N GLN A 355 9.36 -9.96 -25.30
CA GLN A 355 9.72 -10.87 -24.21
C GLN A 355 11.16 -10.63 -23.71
N GLN A 356 12.11 -10.40 -24.61
CA GLN A 356 13.49 -10.05 -24.26
C GLN A 356 13.55 -8.73 -23.47
N GLU A 357 12.82 -7.71 -23.92
CA GLU A 357 12.77 -6.41 -23.23
C GLU A 357 12.07 -6.54 -21.86
N LEU A 358 11.04 -7.38 -21.76
CA LEU A 358 10.38 -7.68 -20.48
C LEU A 358 11.35 -8.33 -19.50
N ALA A 359 12.09 -9.35 -19.94
CA ALA A 359 13.09 -10.03 -19.10
C ALA A 359 14.19 -9.05 -18.64
N ARG A 360 14.71 -8.23 -19.58
CA ARG A 360 15.73 -7.21 -19.29
C ARG A 360 15.24 -6.17 -18.28
N VAL A 361 14.01 -5.66 -18.45
CA VAL A 361 13.42 -4.70 -17.50
C VAL A 361 13.15 -5.33 -16.14
N LYS A 362 12.73 -6.60 -16.10
CA LYS A 362 12.53 -7.34 -14.85
C LYS A 362 13.83 -7.51 -14.08
N GLU A 363 14.90 -7.95 -14.75
CA GLU A 363 16.22 -8.13 -14.14
C GLU A 363 16.78 -6.83 -13.54
N MET A 364 16.48 -5.70 -14.19
CA MET A 364 16.83 -4.38 -13.70
C MET A 364 15.92 -3.84 -12.57
N GLY A 365 14.89 -4.57 -12.16
CA GLY A 365 13.91 -4.16 -11.14
C GLY A 365 12.89 -3.11 -11.62
N GLY A 366 12.63 -3.02 -12.92
CA GLY A 366 11.60 -2.14 -13.48
C GLY A 366 10.18 -2.67 -13.23
N GLU A 367 9.15 -1.85 -13.47
CA GLU A 367 7.74 -2.24 -13.16
C GLU A 367 7.06 -3.02 -14.30
N GLY A 368 7.60 -2.92 -15.51
CA GLY A 368 7.03 -3.51 -16.72
C GLY A 368 7.35 -2.70 -17.97
N ILE A 369 6.51 -2.83 -18.99
CA ILE A 369 6.66 -2.11 -20.28
C ILE A 369 5.39 -1.32 -20.58
N MET A 370 5.57 -0.13 -21.15
CA MET A 370 4.54 0.62 -21.84
C MET A 370 4.71 0.42 -23.35
N MET A 371 3.61 0.15 -24.04
CA MET A 371 3.60 -0.04 -25.48
C MET A 371 2.74 1.06 -26.11
N ARG A 372 3.33 1.86 -27.00
CA ARG A 372 2.64 2.94 -27.70
C ARG A 372 2.56 2.63 -29.19
N LYS A 373 1.35 2.63 -29.75
CA LYS A 373 1.13 2.33 -31.17
C LYS A 373 1.84 3.37 -32.04
N LYS A 374 2.56 2.90 -33.06
CA LYS A 374 3.27 3.73 -34.04
C LYS A 374 2.33 4.75 -34.67
N ASN A 375 2.80 5.99 -34.83
CA ASN A 375 2.08 7.13 -35.40
C ASN A 375 0.72 7.46 -34.74
N SER A 376 0.45 6.97 -33.53
CA SER A 376 -0.85 7.17 -32.88
C SER A 376 -1.07 8.62 -32.42
N ALA A 377 -2.29 9.12 -32.62
CA ALA A 377 -2.73 10.40 -32.08
C ALA A 377 -2.85 10.33 -30.54
N TYR A 378 -2.67 11.46 -29.86
CA TYR A 378 -2.95 11.57 -28.44
C TYR A 378 -4.45 11.55 -28.18
N LYS A 379 -4.91 10.75 -27.21
CA LYS A 379 -6.32 10.66 -26.80
C LYS A 379 -6.44 10.95 -25.32
N PHE A 380 -7.27 11.92 -24.95
CA PHE A 380 -7.55 12.31 -23.56
C PHE A 380 -8.52 11.34 -22.85
N SER A 381 -8.31 10.05 -23.04
CA SER A 381 -9.14 8.96 -22.54
C SER A 381 -8.30 7.68 -22.42
N ARG A 382 -8.93 6.61 -21.92
CA ARG A 382 -8.33 5.28 -22.03
C ARG A 382 -8.30 4.85 -23.49
N SER A 383 -7.14 4.43 -23.98
CA SER A 383 -6.93 4.11 -25.38
C SER A 383 -6.32 2.72 -25.56
N VAL A 384 -6.70 2.07 -26.67
CA VAL A 384 -6.07 0.84 -27.17
C VAL A 384 -4.67 1.09 -27.77
N ASP A 385 -4.35 2.35 -28.06
CA ASP A 385 -3.07 2.76 -28.66
C ASP A 385 -1.97 2.90 -27.61
N LEU A 386 -2.31 2.91 -26.32
CA LEU A 386 -1.37 2.92 -25.21
C LEU A 386 -1.65 1.73 -24.32
N LEU A 387 -0.69 0.81 -24.20
CA LEU A 387 -0.84 -0.42 -23.45
C LEU A 387 0.22 -0.52 -22.37
N LYS A 388 -0.09 -1.28 -21.32
CA LYS A 388 0.83 -1.63 -20.25
C LYS A 388 0.96 -3.14 -20.16
N VAL A 389 2.19 -3.60 -20.07
CA VAL A 389 2.58 -4.96 -19.71
C VAL A 389 3.23 -4.87 -18.33
N LYS A 390 2.81 -5.70 -17.39
CA LYS A 390 3.29 -5.70 -16.00
C LYS A 390 3.83 -7.08 -15.68
N PHE A 391 4.85 -7.13 -14.84
CA PHE A 391 5.23 -8.37 -14.19
C PHE A 391 4.15 -8.72 -13.18
N PHE A 392 3.67 -9.96 -13.29
CA PHE A 392 2.82 -10.54 -12.28
C PHE A 392 3.44 -11.87 -11.92
N GLU A 393 3.61 -12.08 -10.63
CA GLU A 393 3.98 -13.35 -10.04
C GLU A 393 2.73 -13.91 -9.36
N ASP A 394 2.53 -15.21 -9.54
CA ASP A 394 1.49 -15.94 -8.86
C ASP A 394 2.17 -16.81 -7.80
N ASP A 395 1.66 -16.76 -6.58
CA ASP A 395 2.06 -17.66 -5.49
C ASP A 395 0.79 -18.09 -4.74
N GLU A 396 0.88 -19.17 -3.98
CA GLU A 396 -0.21 -19.61 -3.13
C GLU A 396 -0.15 -18.94 -1.76
N ALA A 397 -1.31 -18.67 -1.18
CA ALA A 397 -1.42 -18.24 0.20
C ALA A 397 -2.60 -18.92 0.88
N ILE A 398 -2.47 -19.22 2.16
CA ILE A 398 -3.58 -19.66 2.99
C ILE A 398 -4.34 -18.46 3.53
N VAL A 399 -5.67 -18.51 3.50
CA VAL A 399 -6.50 -17.49 4.12
C VAL A 399 -6.63 -17.78 5.62
N VAL A 400 -6.15 -16.86 6.46
CA VAL A 400 -6.13 -16.99 7.92
C VAL A 400 -7.13 -16.08 8.62
N GLY A 401 -7.80 -15.21 7.87
CA GLY A 401 -8.81 -14.30 8.39
C GLY A 401 -9.44 -13.42 7.30
N VAL A 402 -10.36 -12.54 7.71
CA VAL A 402 -11.03 -11.59 6.80
C VAL A 402 -11.20 -10.22 7.47
N GLU A 403 -11.22 -9.15 6.69
CA GLU A 403 -11.59 -7.80 7.13
C GLU A 403 -12.90 -7.36 6.47
N GLY A 404 -13.78 -6.72 7.24
CA GLY A 404 -15.04 -6.15 6.74
C GLY A 404 -14.81 -5.00 5.75
N GLY A 405 -15.69 -4.92 4.75
CA GLY A 405 -15.67 -3.88 3.73
C GLY A 405 -16.20 -2.54 4.25
N LYS A 406 -15.91 -1.47 3.49
CA LYS A 406 -16.39 -0.11 3.73
C LYS A 406 -17.13 0.40 2.49
N GLY A 407 -18.08 1.33 2.67
CA GLY A 407 -18.82 1.93 1.57
C GLY A 407 -19.68 0.88 0.85
N LYS A 408 -19.49 0.69 -0.46
CA LYS A 408 -20.28 -0.27 -1.24
C LYS A 408 -20.17 -1.73 -0.78
N TYR A 409 -19.16 -2.06 0.03
CA TYR A 409 -18.93 -3.40 0.59
C TYR A 409 -19.20 -3.46 2.10
N GLU A 410 -19.92 -2.49 2.66
CA GLU A 410 -20.37 -2.56 4.05
C GLU A 410 -21.25 -3.82 4.28
N GLY A 411 -21.06 -4.49 5.42
CA GLY A 411 -21.70 -5.78 5.71
C GLY A 411 -21.13 -6.98 4.96
N HIS A 412 -20.15 -6.80 4.08
CA HIS A 412 -19.53 -7.85 3.27
C HIS A 412 -18.02 -7.93 3.53
N ILE A 413 -17.37 -9.00 3.04
CA ILE A 413 -15.91 -9.12 3.13
C ILE A 413 -15.25 -8.06 2.23
N GLY A 414 -14.43 -7.22 2.86
CA GLY A 414 -13.62 -6.21 2.19
C GLY A 414 -12.30 -6.78 1.69
N LYS A 415 -11.61 -7.55 2.53
CA LYS A 415 -10.30 -8.15 2.23
C LYS A 415 -10.14 -9.50 2.89
N LEU A 416 -9.32 -10.37 2.31
CA LEU A 416 -8.82 -11.57 2.95
C LEU A 416 -7.49 -11.27 3.65
N VAL A 417 -7.30 -11.81 4.84
CA VAL A 417 -5.99 -11.89 5.52
C VAL A 417 -5.35 -13.18 5.04
N CYS A 418 -4.30 -13.06 4.25
CA CYS A 418 -3.60 -14.18 3.63
C CYS A 418 -2.22 -14.34 4.24
N ARG A 419 -1.70 -15.57 4.26
CA ARG A 419 -0.35 -15.89 4.70
C ARG A 419 0.37 -16.72 3.64
N PHE A 420 1.53 -16.27 3.18
CA PHE A 420 2.40 -17.06 2.31
C PHE A 420 3.03 -18.23 3.07
N ARG A 421 3.63 -19.20 2.34
CA ARG A 421 4.30 -20.37 2.96
C ARG A 421 5.44 -19.98 3.89
N ASN A 422 6.13 -18.89 3.57
CA ASN A 422 7.20 -18.31 4.40
C ASN A 422 6.69 -17.61 5.69
N GLY A 423 5.39 -17.70 5.99
CA GLY A 423 4.77 -17.09 7.17
C GLY A 423 4.37 -15.62 7.01
N THR A 424 4.68 -14.97 5.88
CA THR A 424 4.36 -13.56 5.68
C THR A 424 2.86 -13.31 5.56
N GLU A 425 2.32 -12.47 6.45
CA GLU A 425 0.90 -12.07 6.42
C GLU A 425 0.65 -10.75 5.69
N PHE A 426 -0.41 -10.73 4.89
CA PHE A 426 -0.83 -9.56 4.11
C PHE A 426 -2.33 -9.52 3.86
N LEU A 427 -2.81 -8.36 3.41
CA LEU A 427 -4.22 -8.13 3.09
C LEU A 427 -4.43 -8.10 1.57
N ALA A 428 -5.33 -8.95 1.07
CA ALA A 428 -5.73 -9.00 -0.33
C ALA A 428 -7.20 -8.56 -0.48
N GLY A 429 -7.40 -7.37 -1.04
CA GLY A 429 -8.74 -6.78 -1.25
C GLY A 429 -9.22 -6.74 -2.69
N THR A 430 -8.38 -7.14 -3.66
CA THR A 430 -8.69 -7.10 -5.08
C THR A 430 -8.82 -8.53 -5.65
N GLY A 431 -9.51 -8.70 -6.78
CA GLY A 431 -9.74 -10.02 -7.39
C GLY A 431 -11.00 -10.75 -6.89
N LEU A 432 -11.54 -10.37 -5.73
CA LEU A 432 -12.80 -10.90 -5.21
C LEU A 432 -14.02 -10.34 -5.97
N LYS A 433 -14.84 -11.24 -6.51
CA LYS A 433 -16.15 -10.93 -7.11
C LYS A 433 -17.17 -10.59 -6.02
N ASP A 434 -18.29 -9.99 -6.38
CA ASP A 434 -19.31 -9.63 -5.37
C ASP A 434 -19.90 -10.88 -4.68
N ALA A 435 -20.01 -12.01 -5.38
CA ALA A 435 -20.40 -13.30 -4.79
C ALA A 435 -19.37 -13.83 -3.77
N ASP A 436 -18.08 -13.62 -4.01
CA ASP A 436 -16.99 -13.99 -3.09
C ASP A 436 -17.08 -13.20 -1.78
N ARG A 437 -17.47 -11.92 -1.89
CA ARG A 437 -17.60 -10.99 -0.76
C ARG A 437 -18.83 -11.23 0.10
N ALA A 438 -19.87 -11.85 -0.48
CA ALA A 438 -21.09 -12.24 0.22
C ALA A 438 -20.95 -13.55 1.02
N GLN A 439 -19.84 -14.29 0.83
CA GLN A 439 -19.56 -15.48 1.61
C GLN A 439 -19.24 -15.14 3.07
N SER A 440 -19.44 -16.14 3.95
CA SER A 440 -19.09 -16.01 5.37
C SER A 440 -17.58 -16.07 5.59
N SER A 441 -17.10 -15.55 6.73
CA SER A 441 -15.69 -15.67 7.12
C SER A 441 -15.24 -17.14 7.18
N ALA A 442 -16.11 -18.03 7.66
CA ALA A 442 -15.83 -19.46 7.77
C ALA A 442 -15.65 -20.15 6.42
N TYR A 443 -16.29 -19.66 5.36
CA TYR A 443 -16.06 -20.17 4.00
C TYR A 443 -14.62 -19.95 3.55
N TRP A 444 -14.02 -18.81 3.92
CA TRP A 444 -12.71 -18.42 3.43
C TRP A 444 -11.56 -18.98 4.27
N ILE A 445 -11.68 -18.96 5.60
CA ILE A 445 -10.61 -19.36 6.50
C ILE A 445 -10.20 -20.82 6.22
N GLY A 446 -8.89 -21.05 6.07
CA GLY A 446 -8.30 -22.36 5.77
C GLY A 446 -8.20 -22.69 4.29
N LYS A 447 -8.84 -21.94 3.38
CA LYS A 447 -8.67 -22.16 1.94
C LYS A 447 -7.32 -21.65 1.45
N VAL A 448 -6.73 -22.39 0.52
CA VAL A 448 -5.58 -21.94 -0.26
C VAL A 448 -6.09 -21.17 -1.47
N VAL A 449 -5.50 -20.00 -1.72
CA VAL A 449 -5.83 -19.13 -2.85
C VAL A 449 -4.58 -18.86 -3.67
N THR A 450 -4.75 -18.77 -4.99
CA THR A 450 -3.70 -18.21 -5.84
C THR A 450 -3.76 -16.69 -5.74
N VAL A 451 -2.65 -16.10 -5.35
CA VAL A 451 -2.46 -14.66 -5.21
C VAL A 451 -1.52 -14.20 -6.30
N GLN A 452 -2.05 -13.34 -7.17
CA GLN A 452 -1.25 -12.62 -8.15
C GLN A 452 -0.77 -11.31 -7.54
N TYR A 453 0.52 -11.00 -7.65
CA TYR A 453 1.12 -9.75 -7.17
C TYR A 453 2.19 -9.25 -8.13
N GLN A 454 2.64 -8.00 -7.96
CA GLN A 454 3.66 -7.41 -8.85
C GLN A 454 5.09 -7.69 -8.38
N ASP A 455 5.35 -7.42 -7.10
CA ASP A 455 6.65 -7.58 -6.44
C ASP A 455 6.45 -7.83 -4.94
N LEU A 456 7.52 -8.22 -4.23
CA LEU A 456 7.57 -8.27 -2.78
C LEU A 456 8.31 -7.06 -2.19
N PHE A 457 7.85 -6.56 -1.04
CA PHE A 457 8.60 -5.55 -0.27
C PHE A 457 9.78 -6.22 0.44
N GLU A 458 11.03 -5.94 0.04
CA GLU A 458 12.25 -6.57 0.59
C GLU A 458 12.28 -6.69 2.12
N LYS A 459 11.93 -5.62 2.85
CA LYS A 459 11.96 -5.59 4.33
C LYS A 459 10.89 -6.45 5.00
N THR A 460 9.77 -6.69 4.33
CA THR A 460 8.59 -7.29 4.98
C THR A 460 8.12 -8.58 4.32
N GLY A 461 8.65 -8.92 3.14
CA GLY A 461 8.18 -10.02 2.30
C GLY A 461 6.76 -9.86 1.75
N LYS A 462 6.07 -8.75 2.05
CA LYS A 462 4.66 -8.58 1.70
C LYS A 462 4.49 -8.38 0.18
N PRO A 463 3.43 -8.91 -0.43
CA PRO A 463 3.16 -8.68 -1.84
C PRO A 463 2.61 -7.28 -2.10
N ARG A 464 3.02 -6.70 -3.22
CA ARG A 464 2.54 -5.43 -3.73
C ARG A 464 1.38 -5.65 -4.69
N CYS A 465 0.30 -4.90 -4.46
CA CYS A 465 -0.95 -4.98 -5.22
C CYS A 465 -1.52 -6.42 -5.35
N PRO A 466 -1.64 -7.17 -4.24
CA PRO A 466 -2.12 -8.55 -4.29
C PRO A 466 -3.56 -8.63 -4.79
N SER A 467 -3.81 -9.61 -5.65
CA SER A 467 -5.10 -9.91 -6.26
C SER A 467 -5.41 -11.39 -6.16
N ILE A 468 -6.59 -11.73 -5.66
CA ILE A 468 -7.04 -13.12 -5.58
C ILE A 468 -7.47 -13.58 -6.98
N LYS A 469 -6.84 -14.63 -7.49
CA LYS A 469 -7.17 -15.23 -8.80
C LYS A 469 -8.25 -16.29 -8.68
N GLY A 470 -8.23 -17.02 -7.57
CA GLY A 470 -9.19 -18.08 -7.29
C GLY A 470 -8.76 -18.91 -6.10
N ILE A 471 -9.68 -19.77 -5.66
CA ILE A 471 -9.41 -20.81 -4.66
C ILE A 471 -8.73 -21.98 -5.38
N ARG A 472 -7.69 -22.52 -4.76
CA ARG A 472 -7.09 -23.81 -5.13
C ARG A 472 -7.89 -24.91 -4.44
N THR A 473 -8.42 -25.84 -5.21
CA THR A 473 -9.21 -26.99 -4.70
C THR A 473 -8.38 -28.26 -4.58
N ASP A 474 -7.18 -28.23 -5.16
CA ASP A 474 -6.17 -29.28 -5.18
C ASP A 474 -5.12 -29.13 -4.07
N LEU A 475 -5.14 -28.01 -3.35
CA LEU A 475 -4.28 -27.73 -2.21
C LEU A 475 -5.12 -27.41 -0.99
N ASP A 476 -4.74 -27.95 0.16
CA ASP A 476 -5.40 -27.67 1.43
C ASP A 476 -4.44 -27.13 2.50
N VAL A 477 -4.97 -26.93 3.71
CA VAL A 477 -4.24 -26.43 4.89
C VAL A 477 -3.04 -27.31 5.26
N LEU A 478 -3.10 -28.62 4.96
CA LEU A 478 -2.09 -29.61 5.31
C LEU A 478 -0.86 -29.48 4.38
N ASP A 479 -1.09 -29.13 3.12
CA ASP A 479 -0.02 -28.78 2.17
C ASP A 479 0.73 -27.50 2.56
N PHE A 480 0.04 -26.56 3.23
CA PHE A 480 0.64 -25.32 3.74
C PHE A 480 1.33 -25.49 5.11
N SER A 481 0.86 -26.40 5.96
CA SER A 481 1.38 -26.58 7.32
C SER A 481 2.58 -27.52 7.41
N SER A 482 2.71 -28.51 6.51
CA SER A 482 3.91 -29.34 6.40
C SER A 482 5.16 -28.52 6.06
N ALA A 483 5.04 -27.54 5.16
CA ALA A 483 6.14 -26.63 4.78
C ALA A 483 6.50 -25.62 5.90
N ILE A 484 5.53 -25.15 6.68
CA ILE A 484 5.76 -24.25 7.82
C ILE A 484 6.49 -24.97 8.96
N MET A 485 6.20 -26.26 9.19
CA MET A 485 6.93 -27.06 10.17
C MET A 485 8.40 -27.29 9.76
N HIS A 486 8.68 -27.47 8.47
CA HIS A 486 10.06 -27.59 7.98
C HIS A 486 10.85 -26.28 8.06
N ALA A 487 10.24 -25.13 7.71
CA ALA A 487 10.92 -23.83 7.76
C ALA A 487 11.17 -23.28 9.19
N LEU A 488 10.58 -23.90 10.21
CA LEU A 488 10.84 -23.61 11.62
C LEU A 488 11.84 -24.59 12.27
N LEU A 489 12.29 -25.60 11.52
CA LEU A 489 13.22 -26.65 11.96
C LEU A 489 14.63 -26.53 11.33
N ASP A 490 14.81 -25.62 10.37
CA ASP A 490 16.11 -25.16 9.86
C ASP A 490 16.44 -23.78 10.45
#